data_AF-A0A448MJI1-F1
#
_entry.id   AF-A0A448MJI1-F1
#
_cell.length_a   1.000
_cell.length_b   1.000
_cell.length_c   1.000
_cell.angle_alpha   90.00
_cell.angle_beta   90.00
_cell.angle_gamma   90.00
#
_symmetry.space_group_name_H-M   'P 1'
#
loop_
_entity.id
_entity.type
_entity.pdbx_description
1 polymer ?
#
loop_
_entity_poly.entity_id
_entity_poly.type
_entity_poly.pdbx_seq_one_letter_code
_entity_poly.pdbx_strand_id
1 'polypeptide(L)' 'MYENRHDVFSSTKGVRNLSISSDGRYVVSAHYGKKLVLWDIEKRTKTVLAERVNTNSPYFIPNSHDFMWQDKIMLCIFKM' A
#
# COMPACT_ATOMS: atom_id res chain seq x y z
N MET A 1 20.92 -3.83 2.45
CA MET A 1 21.36 -4.38 1.15
C MET A 1 20.26 -4.09 0.15
N TYR A 2 20.55 -3.35 -0.92
CA TYR A 2 19.57 -2.98 -1.94
C TYR A 2 19.47 -4.13 -2.94
N GLU A 3 18.42 -4.93 -2.83
CA GLU A 3 18.20 -6.07 -3.71
C GLU A 3 17.61 -5.58 -5.03
N ASN A 4 18.46 -5.53 -6.06
CA ASN A 4 18.05 -5.28 -7.44
C ASN A 4 17.44 -6.57 -7.99
N ARG A 5 16.11 -6.65 -8.01
CA ARG A 5 15.38 -7.63 -8.83
C ARG A 5 14.58 -6.85 -9.86
N HIS A 6 14.34 -7.44 -11.03
CA HIS A 6 13.38 -6.95 -12.01
C HIS A 6 11.98 -6.96 -11.36
N ASP A 7 11.71 -5.92 -10.59
CA ASP A 7 10.69 -5.91 -9.55
C ASP A 7 9.39 -5.39 -10.17
N VAL A 8 8.25 -5.95 -9.75
CA VAL A 8 6.91 -5.38 -9.95
C VAL A 8 6.88 -3.86 -9.62
N PHE A 9 7.83 -3.45 -8.79
CA PHE A 9 8.05 -2.11 -8.26
C PHE A 9 8.88 -1.18 -9.15
N SER A 10 9.51 -1.65 -10.23
CA SER A 10 10.19 -0.77 -11.20
C SER A 10 9.28 0.37 -11.70
N SER A 11 7.98 0.07 -11.83
CA SER A 11 6.94 1.02 -12.22
C SER A 11 6.36 1.86 -11.06
N THR A 12 6.62 1.49 -9.80
CA THR A 12 5.97 2.15 -8.65
C THR A 12 6.52 3.54 -8.38
N LYS A 13 7.78 3.83 -8.73
CA LYS A 13 8.51 5.04 -8.28
C LYS A 13 8.59 5.11 -6.74
N GLY A 14 9.13 6.21 -6.21
CA GLY A 14 9.30 6.39 -4.76
C GLY A 14 7.99 6.30 -3.97
N VAL A 15 8.08 5.83 -2.73
CA VAL A 15 6.97 5.88 -1.76
C VAL A 15 6.70 7.34 -1.42
N ARG A 16 5.43 7.74 -1.40
CA ARG A 16 5.02 9.08 -1.00
C ARG A 16 4.30 9.10 0.35
N ASN A 17 3.57 8.05 0.65
CA ASN A 17 2.82 7.93 1.89
C ASN A 17 2.66 6.45 2.28
N LEU A 18 2.47 6.19 3.56
CA LEU A 18 2.29 4.83 4.09
C LEU A 18 1.43 4.85 5.35
N SER A 19 0.73 3.75 5.59
CA SER A 19 -0.01 3.50 6.82
C SER A 19 0.30 2.08 7.31
N ILE A 20 0.27 1.88 8.62
CA ILE A 20 0.57 0.60 9.28
C ILE A 20 -0.68 0.13 10.03
N SER A 21 -0.97 -1.18 10.02
CA SER A 21 -2.06 -1.77 10.80
C SER A 21 -1.79 -1.62 12.30
N SER A 22 -2.84 -1.69 13.12
CA SER A 22 -2.73 -1.45 14.58
C SER A 22 -1.81 -2.45 15.28
N ASP A 23 -1.68 -3.66 14.75
CA ASP A 23 -0.79 -4.72 15.24
C ASP A 23 0.60 -4.73 14.58
N GLY A 24 0.87 -3.81 13.66
CA GLY A 24 2.14 -3.73 12.93
C GLY A 24 2.37 -4.82 11.87
N ARG A 25 1.41 -5.73 11.67
CA ARG A 25 1.57 -6.87 10.75
C ARG A 25 1.53 -6.47 9.27
N TYR A 26 0.71 -5.47 8.95
CA TYR A 26 0.47 -5.02 7.59
C TYR A 26 0.89 -3.58 7.38
N VAL A 27 1.43 -3.30 6.21
CA VAL A 27 1.70 -1.95 5.74
C VAL A 27 1.00 -1.75 4.42
N VAL A 28 0.44 -0.57 4.20
CA VAL A 28 0.01 -0.11 2.88
C VAL A 28 0.88 1.08 2.50
N SER A 29 1.46 1.06 1.30
CA SER A 29 2.24 2.18 0.77
C SER A 29 1.64 2.68 -0.53
N ALA A 30 1.59 4.00 -0.69
CA ALA A 30 1.19 4.64 -1.93
C ALA A 30 2.39 5.34 -2.58
N HIS A 31 2.59 5.07 -3.87
CA HIS A 31 3.80 5.46 -4.59
C HIS A 31 3.53 6.52 -5.67
N TYR A 32 4.54 7.31 -6.03
CA TYR A 32 4.43 8.34 -7.08
C TYR A 32 4.01 7.78 -8.46
N GLY A 33 4.27 6.50 -8.72
CA GLY A 33 3.77 5.75 -9.88
C GLY A 33 2.27 5.42 -9.81
N LYS A 34 1.54 6.00 -8.85
CA LYS A 34 0.10 5.84 -8.63
C LYS A 34 -0.32 4.40 -8.32
N LYS A 35 0.56 3.65 -7.65
CA LYS A 35 0.28 2.28 -7.18
C LYS A 35 0.11 2.25 -5.68
N LEU A 36 -0.82 1.41 -5.22
CA LEU A 36 -1.02 1.05 -3.83
C LEU A 36 -0.49 -0.36 -3.61
N VAL A 37 0.35 -0.54 -2.61
CA VAL A 37 1.00 -1.82 -2.33
C VAL A 37 0.68 -2.23 -0.91
N LEU A 38 0.20 -3.46 -0.76
CA LEU A 38 0.02 -4.11 0.54
C LEU A 38 1.24 -4.98 0.84
N TRP A 39 1.74 -4.89 2.06
CA TRP A 39 2.87 -5.67 2.58
C TRP A 39 2.40 -6.50 3.77
N ASP A 40 2.72 -7.80 3.75
CA ASP A 40 2.64 -8.67 4.94
C ASP A 40 4.06 -8.80 5.48
N ILE A 41 4.30 -8.20 6.65
CA ILE A 41 5.64 -8.10 7.24
C ILE A 41 6.13 -9.46 7.72
N GLU A 42 5.25 -10.26 8.31
CA GLU A 42 5.57 -11.58 8.82
C GLU A 42 5.95 -12.52 7.67
N LYS A 43 5.14 -12.53 6.61
CA LYS A 43 5.37 -13.38 5.43
C LYS A 43 6.43 -12.81 4.47
N ARG A 44 6.83 -11.55 4.67
CA ARG A 44 7.73 -10.80 3.77
C ARG A 44 7.23 -10.77 2.33
N THR A 45 5.91 -10.70 2.15
CA THR A 45 5.28 -10.61 0.83
C THR A 45 4.77 -9.20 0.56
N LYS A 46 4.63 -8.89 -0.72
CA LYS A 46 4.18 -7.59 -1.20
C LYS A 46 3.33 -7.78 -2.46
N THR A 47 2.23 -7.04 -2.57
CA THR A 47 1.29 -7.14 -3.69
C THR A 47 0.85 -5.75 -4.11
N VAL A 48 0.88 -5.45 -5.42
CA VAL A 48 0.21 -4.26 -5.95
C VAL A 48 -1.29 -4.52 -5.89
N LEU A 49 -1.96 -3.80 -5.00
CA LEU A 49 -3.37 -3.99 -4.70
C LEU A 49 -4.26 -3.16 -5.63
N ALA A 50 -3.81 -1.95 -5.97
CA ALA A 50 -4.56 -1.03 -6.81
C ALA A 50 -3.62 -0.11 -7.62
N GLU A 51 -4.14 0.37 -8.74
CA GLU A 51 -3.49 1.39 -9.57
C GLU A 51 -4.35 2.66 -9.65
N ARG A 52 -3.73 3.76 -10.10
CA ARG A 52 -4.35 5.08 -10.28
C ARG A 52 -4.89 5.69 -8.97
N VAL A 53 -4.23 5.41 -7.85
CA VAL A 53 -4.65 5.87 -6.52
C VAL A 53 -4.24 7.31 -6.20
N ASN A 54 -5.02 7.98 -5.34
CA ASN A 54 -4.58 9.20 -4.67
C ASN A 54 -3.55 8.84 -3.59
N THR A 55 -2.31 9.26 -3.82
CA THR A 55 -1.16 8.85 -3.01
C THR A 55 -1.12 9.44 -1.60
N ASN A 56 -1.99 10.41 -1.27
CA ASN A 56 -2.10 10.97 0.08
C ASN A 56 -3.10 10.23 0.98
N SER A 57 -3.91 9.33 0.41
CA SER A 57 -5.11 8.83 1.08
C SER A 57 -5.03 7.51 1.84
N PRO A 58 -3.95 6.68 1.77
CA PRO A 58 -4.02 5.35 2.38
C PRO A 58 -4.06 5.46 3.91
N TYR A 59 -5.01 4.76 4.54
CA TYR A 59 -5.20 4.80 5.99
C TYR A 59 -5.78 3.48 6.52
N PHE A 60 -5.11 2.85 7.48
CA PHE A 60 -5.67 1.71 8.20
C PHE A 60 -6.73 2.17 9.20
N ILE A 61 -7.86 1.45 9.21
CA ILE A 61 -8.92 1.68 10.19
C ILE A 61 -8.45 1.13 11.55
N PRO A 62 -8.43 1.95 12.62
CA PRO A 62 -7.94 1.53 13.93
C PRO A 62 -8.60 0.24 14.45
N ASN A 63 -7.81 -0.60 15.14
CA ASN A 63 -8.24 -1.88 15.71
C ASN A 63 -8.81 -2.88 14.68
N SER A 64 -8.40 -2.75 13.42
CA SER A 64 -8.72 -3.69 12.35
C SER A 64 -7.54 -3.86 11.40
N HIS A 65 -7.68 -4.80 10.46
CA HIS A 65 -6.83 -4.91 9.28
C HIS A 65 -7.44 -4.27 8.03
N ASP A 66 -8.64 -3.72 8.13
CA ASP A 66 -9.26 -3.00 7.03
C ASP A 66 -8.53 -1.67 6.80
N PHE A 67 -8.45 -1.24 5.54
CA PHE A 67 -7.90 0.06 5.20
C PHE A 67 -8.67 0.74 4.09
N MET A 68 -8.59 2.06 4.09
CA MET A 68 -9.24 2.92 3.13
C MET A 68 -8.20 3.59 2.24
N TRP A 69 -8.57 3.84 0.98
CA TRP A 69 -7.83 4.71 0.09
C TRP A 69 -8.81 5.36 -0.87
N GLN A 70 -8.42 6.49 -1.45
CA GLN A 70 -9.16 7.10 -2.53
C GLN A 70 -8.55 6.68 -3.88
N ASP A 71 -9.39 6.18 -4.78
CA ASP A 71 -9.02 6.00 -6.18
C ASP A 71 -9.13 7.33 -6.95
N LYS A 72 -9.35 7.31 -8.26
CA LYS A 72 -9.50 8.55 -9.05
C LYS A 72 -10.75 9.36 -8.69
N ILE A 73 -11.80 8.73 -8.16
CA ILE A 73 -13.16 9.30 -8.12
C ILE A 73 -13.89 8.95 -6.82
N MET A 74 -13.54 7.84 -6.18
CA MET A 74 -14.27 7.25 -5.07
C MET A 74 -13.35 6.93 -3.88
N LEU A 75 -13.95 6.94 -2.68
CA LEU A 75 -13.35 6.38 -1.48
C LEU A 75 -13.60 4.87 -1.44
N CYS A 76 -12.54 4.08 -1.39
CA CYS A 76 -12.56 2.63 -1.38
C CYS A 76 -12.18 2.08 0.00
N ILE A 77 -12.69 0.89 0.32
CA ILE A 77 -12.36 0.14 1.53
C ILE A 77 -11.88 -1.24 1.09
N PHE A 78 -10.72 -1.67 1.59
CA PHE A 78 -10.23 -3.03 1.49
C PHE A 78 -10.53 -3.73 2.79
N LYS A 79 -11.21 -4.87 2.71
CA LYS A 79 -11.49 -5.72 3.87
C LYS A 79 -10.56 -6.91 3.83
N MET A 80 -9.82 -7.12 4.92
CA MET A 80 -8.83 -8.20 5.05
C MET A 80 -9.42 -9.49 5.59
#